data_AF-K0R4W0-F1
#
_entry.id   AF-K0R4W0-F1
#
_cell.length_a   1.000
_cell.length_b   1.000
_cell.length_c   1.000
_cell.angle_alpha   90.00
_cell.angle_beta   90.00
_cell.angle_gamma   90.00
#
_symmetry.space_group_name_H-M   'P 1'
#
loop_
_entity.id
_entity.type
_entity.pdbx_description
1 polymer ?
#
loop_
_entity_poly.entity_id
_entity_poly.type
_entity_poly.pdbx_seq_one_letter_code
_entity_poly.pdbx_strand_id
1 'polypeptide(L)'
;MEPVGPDAGTPSQDDGVAAGGADDRSAEAATEAARYSERLLSEGHGGHGRWEGHRCPICFLFIGFPMDQHAKMNVCCMKLVCIGCSLAARQRGIYERCPFCRTPRPADEASELAMIQKRVNRQDPEAIVQLGFQYYYGKLGLAKDVPRAIELWTEAAELGSLDAHYQLGVTYYYGDGAREDKPRGVRHWQLAAMKGDVKSRSFLGTDEFIKGNCELAVQHWLISAKMGDEDSLNYIKNMFMDGHATKGQYAEALWGYGDAVEEMKSHQRDEAKRLGA
;
A
#
# COMPACT_ATOMS: atom_id res chain seq x y z
N MET A 1 40.39 22.26 -79.97
CA MET A 1 39.46 23.39 -79.99
C MET A 1 39.30 23.81 -78.53
N GLU A 2 40.17 24.71 -78.07
CA GLU A 2 39.93 25.52 -76.87
C GLU A 2 39.02 26.72 -77.24
N PRO A 3 38.57 27.63 -76.34
CA PRO A 3 38.74 27.76 -74.87
C PRO A 3 37.37 27.98 -74.13
N VAL A 4 37.22 28.16 -72.81
CA VAL A 4 37.45 29.39 -71.98
C VAL A 4 37.05 29.08 -70.51
N GLY A 5 37.86 29.49 -69.52
CA GLY A 5 37.55 29.49 -68.04
C GLY A 5 36.80 30.76 -67.57
N PRO A 6 36.89 31.26 -66.31
CA PRO A 6 37.62 30.78 -65.12
C PRO A 6 36.91 30.89 -63.73
N ASP A 7 37.63 30.41 -62.69
CA ASP A 7 37.79 30.88 -61.30
C ASP A 7 36.75 30.80 -60.14
N ALA A 8 37.24 30.10 -59.10
CA ALA A 8 37.37 30.43 -57.66
C ALA A 8 36.27 30.12 -56.62
N GLY A 9 36.64 29.29 -55.61
CA GLY A 9 36.06 29.31 -54.25
C GLY A 9 35.93 27.94 -53.55
N THR A 10 36.92 27.54 -52.74
CA THR A 10 36.90 26.48 -51.67
C THR A 10 36.03 26.96 -50.46
N PRO A 11 35.69 26.18 -49.38
CA PRO A 11 36.13 24.83 -48.93
C PRO A 11 35.08 23.91 -48.21
N SER A 12 35.55 22.70 -47.82
CA SER A 12 35.17 21.82 -46.68
C SER A 12 33.71 21.37 -46.44
N GLN A 13 33.51 20.06 -46.30
CA GLN A 13 32.43 19.47 -45.49
C GLN A 13 33.01 18.40 -44.54
N ASP A 14 33.15 18.81 -43.28
CA ASP A 14 32.97 17.94 -42.12
C ASP A 14 31.46 17.75 -41.92
N ASP A 15 30.99 16.51 -41.76
CA ASP A 15 29.69 16.24 -41.14
C ASP A 15 29.93 15.43 -39.86
N GLY A 16 29.99 16.17 -38.76
CA GLY A 16 30.00 15.64 -37.41
C GLY A 16 28.66 14.98 -37.07
N VAL A 17 28.74 13.76 -36.57
CA VAL A 17 27.60 13.01 -36.02
C VAL A 17 27.17 13.66 -34.70
N ALA A 18 25.93 14.15 -34.67
CA ALA A 18 25.29 14.69 -33.48
C ALA A 18 25.08 13.61 -32.41
N ALA A 19 25.80 13.75 -31.29
CA ALA A 19 25.49 13.10 -30.02
C ALA A 19 24.61 14.06 -29.20
N GLY A 20 23.29 13.84 -29.21
CA GLY A 20 22.33 14.71 -28.49
C GLY A 20 21.07 14.03 -27.97
N GLY A 21 21.01 12.69 -27.89
CA GLY A 21 19.75 11.97 -27.62
C GLY A 21 19.59 11.34 -26.22
N ALA A 22 20.65 11.34 -25.39
CA ALA A 22 20.65 10.64 -24.09
C ALA A 22 20.37 11.57 -22.89
N ASP A 23 20.82 12.83 -22.98
CA ASP A 23 20.70 13.81 -21.89
C ASP A 23 19.28 14.39 -21.75
N ASP A 24 18.54 14.52 -22.87
CA ASP A 24 17.16 15.00 -22.83
C ASP A 24 16.18 13.98 -22.22
N ARG A 25 16.37 12.68 -22.49
CA ARG A 25 15.52 11.61 -21.93
C ARG A 25 15.70 11.42 -20.43
N SER A 26 16.91 11.65 -19.92
CA SER A 26 17.20 11.55 -18.48
C SER A 26 16.65 12.75 -17.71
N ALA A 27 16.69 13.95 -18.31
CA ALA A 27 16.07 15.15 -17.77
C ALA A 27 14.53 15.06 -17.74
N GLU A 28 13.91 14.51 -18.79
CA GLU A 28 12.46 14.25 -18.83
C GLU A 28 12.04 13.23 -17.76
N ALA A 29 12.78 12.12 -17.62
CA ALA A 29 12.51 11.11 -16.60
C ALA A 29 12.64 11.66 -15.16
N ALA A 30 13.64 12.51 -14.91
CA ALA A 30 13.80 13.18 -13.61
C ALA A 30 12.65 14.15 -13.33
N THR A 31 12.19 14.88 -14.35
CA THR A 31 11.05 15.79 -14.25
C THR A 31 9.75 15.03 -13.97
N GLU A 32 9.55 13.88 -14.61
CA GLU A 32 8.38 13.03 -14.38
C GLU A 32 8.40 12.37 -12.99
N ALA A 33 9.58 11.94 -12.52
CA ALA A 33 9.75 11.44 -11.15
C ALA A 33 9.46 12.53 -10.10
N ALA A 34 9.90 13.77 -10.35
CA ALA A 34 9.59 14.90 -9.47
C ALA A 34 8.09 15.20 -9.42
N ARG A 35 7.41 15.25 -10.58
CA ARG A 35 5.95 15.42 -10.67
C ARG A 35 5.18 14.27 -10.02
N TYR A 36 5.71 13.04 -10.10
CA TYR A 36 5.13 11.88 -9.45
C TYR A 36 5.27 11.97 -7.92
N SER A 37 6.45 12.36 -7.43
CA SER A 37 6.70 12.59 -6.01
C SER A 37 5.85 13.73 -5.45
N GLU A 38 5.71 14.83 -6.18
CA GLU A 38 4.84 15.94 -5.82
C GLU A 38 3.38 15.48 -5.72
N ARG A 39 2.86 14.79 -6.75
CA ARG A 39 1.51 14.18 -6.70
C ARG A 39 1.34 13.22 -5.54
N LEU A 40 2.34 12.38 -5.28
CA LEU A 40 2.32 11.41 -4.19
C LEU A 40 2.12 12.11 -2.84
N LEU A 41 2.71 13.30 -2.65
CA LEU A 41 2.58 14.08 -1.42
C LEU A 41 1.35 14.99 -1.39
N SER A 42 0.91 15.51 -2.54
CA SER A 42 -0.19 16.48 -2.65
C SER A 42 -1.58 15.83 -2.84
N GLU A 43 -1.66 14.73 -3.59
CA GLU A 43 -2.89 13.95 -3.80
C GLU A 43 -3.12 13.07 -2.57
N GLY A 44 -3.97 13.58 -1.67
CA GLY A 44 -4.22 13.00 -0.34
C GLY A 44 -4.67 14.03 0.70
N HIS A 45 -4.57 15.33 0.37
CA HIS A 45 -4.94 16.44 1.27
C HIS A 45 -6.42 16.87 1.18
N GLY A 46 -7.22 16.30 0.27
CA GLY A 46 -8.65 16.56 0.16
C GLY A 46 -9.49 15.44 0.78
N GLY A 47 -9.89 15.60 2.04
CA GLY A 47 -10.99 14.88 2.70
C GLY A 47 -10.97 13.34 2.58
N HIS A 48 -10.19 12.69 3.46
CA HIS A 48 -10.07 11.24 3.69
C HIS A 48 -9.36 10.43 2.60
N GLY A 49 -8.08 10.72 2.34
CA GLY A 49 -7.18 9.97 1.44
C GLY A 49 -6.88 8.52 1.86
N ARG A 50 -7.67 7.89 2.72
CA ARG A 50 -7.56 6.48 3.12
C ARG A 50 -8.42 5.61 2.22
N TRP A 51 -7.86 4.50 1.73
CA TRP A 51 -8.56 3.57 0.84
C TRP A 51 -9.90 3.05 1.41
N GLU A 52 -10.97 3.11 0.62
CA GLU A 52 -12.33 2.75 1.03
C GLU A 52 -12.49 1.30 1.49
N GLY A 53 -11.66 0.37 0.97
CA GLY A 53 -11.70 -1.03 1.38
C GLY A 53 -11.28 -1.28 2.84
N HIS A 54 -10.73 -0.26 3.52
CA HIS A 54 -10.50 -0.28 4.96
C HIS A 54 -11.76 -0.01 5.80
N ARG A 55 -12.92 0.25 5.18
CA ARG A 55 -14.20 0.40 5.90
C ARG A 55 -14.81 -0.95 6.20
N CYS A 56 -15.38 -1.06 7.40
CA CYS A 56 -16.22 -2.21 7.73
C CYS A 56 -17.49 -2.16 6.87
N PRO A 57 -17.88 -3.24 6.17
CA PRO A 57 -19.04 -3.22 5.26
C PRO A 57 -20.40 -3.21 5.99
N ILE A 58 -20.39 -3.29 7.33
CA ILE A 58 -21.62 -3.30 8.14
C ILE A 58 -21.89 -1.92 8.74
N CYS A 59 -20.88 -1.30 9.36
CA CYS A 59 -21.03 0.04 9.94
C CYS A 59 -20.54 1.17 9.03
N PHE A 60 -19.88 0.86 7.92
CA PHE A 60 -19.28 1.80 6.97
C PHE A 60 -18.21 2.73 7.56
N LEU A 61 -17.81 2.51 8.80
CA LEU A 61 -16.72 3.23 9.46
C LEU A 61 -15.38 2.58 9.13
N PHE A 62 -14.36 3.41 8.96
CA PHE A 62 -12.97 2.97 8.88
C PHE A 62 -12.60 2.13 10.09
N ILE A 63 -11.87 1.04 9.89
CA ILE A 63 -11.40 0.16 10.97
C ILE A 63 -10.09 0.74 11.54
N GLY A 64 -9.87 0.62 12.85
CA GLY A 64 -8.62 1.05 13.48
C GLY A 64 -7.39 0.29 12.97
N PHE A 65 -6.23 0.94 12.95
CA PHE A 65 -4.96 0.24 12.76
C PHE A 65 -4.41 -0.25 14.13
N PRO A 66 -3.70 -1.38 14.14
CA PRO A 66 -3.51 -2.32 13.03
C PRO A 66 -4.79 -3.13 12.74
N MET A 67 -5.14 -3.28 11.47
CA MET A 67 -6.46 -3.77 11.02
C MET A 67 -6.79 -5.20 11.47
N ASP A 68 -5.77 -6.04 11.57
CA ASP A 68 -5.85 -7.44 12.00
C ASP A 68 -6.18 -7.60 13.48
N GLN A 69 -5.95 -6.57 14.31
CA GLN A 69 -6.39 -6.54 15.70
C GLN A 69 -7.83 -6.03 15.86
N HIS A 70 -8.35 -5.29 14.87
CA HIS A 70 -9.65 -4.62 14.97
C HIS A 70 -10.71 -5.18 14.02
N ALA A 71 -10.35 -6.12 13.15
CA ALA A 71 -11.27 -6.77 12.23
C ALA A 71 -10.81 -8.16 11.83
N LYS A 72 -11.76 -8.96 11.32
CA LYS A 72 -11.51 -10.30 10.80
C LYS A 72 -11.93 -10.41 9.34
N MET A 73 -11.04 -10.94 8.51
CA MET A 73 -11.35 -11.29 7.12
C MET A 73 -12.30 -12.50 7.10
N ASN A 74 -13.38 -12.41 6.33
CA ASN A 74 -14.34 -13.49 6.19
C ASN A 74 -14.19 -14.16 4.83
N VAL A 75 -13.63 -15.37 4.80
CA VAL A 75 -13.34 -16.11 3.56
C VAL A 75 -14.56 -16.40 2.67
N CYS A 76 -15.79 -16.41 3.22
CA CYS A 76 -17.00 -16.53 2.38
C CYS A 76 -17.17 -15.37 1.41
N CYS A 77 -16.70 -14.17 1.80
CA CYS A 77 -17.03 -12.91 1.15
C CYS A 77 -15.84 -12.00 0.84
N MET A 78 -14.64 -12.35 1.30
CA MET A 78 -13.46 -11.49 1.32
C MET A 78 -13.76 -10.10 1.86
N LYS A 79 -14.64 -10.04 2.88
CA LYS A 79 -14.91 -8.80 3.59
C LYS A 79 -14.32 -8.80 4.98
N LEU A 80 -13.62 -7.70 5.27
CA LEU A 80 -13.03 -7.40 6.55
C LEU A 80 -14.10 -6.76 7.45
N VAL A 81 -14.55 -7.51 8.46
CA VAL A 81 -15.61 -7.04 9.37
C VAL A 81 -14.99 -6.71 10.72
N CYS A 82 -15.26 -5.51 11.23
CA CYS A 82 -14.71 -5.08 12.52
C CYS A 82 -15.19 -5.97 13.68
N ILE A 83 -14.39 -6.06 14.74
CA ILE A 83 -14.70 -6.86 15.93
C ILE A 83 -16.03 -6.44 16.57
N GLY A 84 -16.34 -5.14 16.56
CA GLY A 84 -17.60 -4.61 17.09
C GLY A 84 -18.82 -5.11 16.32
N CYS A 85 -18.81 -5.03 14.99
CA CYS A 85 -19.91 -5.57 14.18
C CYS A 85 -20.01 -7.10 14.30
N SER A 86 -18.87 -7.78 14.46
CA SER A 86 -18.84 -9.23 14.69
C SER A 86 -19.47 -9.61 16.04
N LEU A 87 -19.15 -8.87 17.12
CA LEU A 87 -19.77 -9.03 18.43
C LEU A 87 -21.28 -8.75 18.38
N ALA A 88 -21.66 -7.62 17.78
CA ALA A 88 -23.06 -7.22 17.67
C ALA A 88 -23.90 -8.19 16.83
N ALA A 89 -23.29 -8.92 15.89
CA ALA A 89 -23.92 -10.02 15.17
C ALA A 89 -24.10 -11.26 16.06
N ARG A 90 -23.08 -11.63 16.85
CA ARG A 90 -23.17 -12.74 17.82
C ARG A 90 -24.27 -12.51 18.86
N GLN A 91 -24.37 -11.30 19.42
CA GLN A 91 -25.42 -10.94 20.37
C GLN A 91 -26.84 -11.07 19.78
N ARG A 92 -26.97 -11.01 18.45
CA ARG A 92 -28.23 -11.22 17.71
C ARG A 92 -28.42 -12.67 17.24
N GLY A 93 -27.64 -13.61 17.76
CA GLY A 93 -27.79 -15.03 17.44
C GLY A 93 -27.01 -15.51 16.21
N ILE A 94 -26.16 -14.67 15.59
CA ILE A 94 -25.34 -15.05 14.42
C ILE A 94 -23.96 -15.54 14.90
N TYR A 95 -23.90 -16.79 15.38
CA TYR A 95 -22.66 -17.38 15.93
C TYR A 95 -21.78 -18.04 14.88
N GLU A 96 -22.31 -19.02 14.16
CA GLU A 96 -21.57 -19.87 13.21
C GLU A 96 -21.72 -19.45 11.75
N ARG A 97 -22.06 -18.19 11.54
CA ARG A 97 -22.26 -17.62 10.21
C ARG A 97 -21.47 -16.34 10.08
N CYS A 98 -21.11 -15.99 8.85
CA CYS A 98 -20.49 -14.72 8.57
C CYS A 98 -21.42 -13.57 9.01
N PRO A 99 -20.93 -12.57 9.76
CA PRO A 99 -21.72 -11.42 10.18
C PRO A 99 -22.21 -10.57 8.99
N PHE A 100 -21.58 -10.67 7.82
CA PHE A 100 -21.95 -9.96 6.60
C PHE A 100 -22.77 -10.84 5.65
N CYS A 101 -22.17 -11.89 5.09
CA CYS A 101 -22.74 -12.70 4.01
C CYS A 101 -23.72 -13.81 4.49
N ARG A 102 -23.85 -14.03 5.81
CA ARG A 102 -24.62 -15.11 6.46
C ARG A 102 -24.29 -16.56 6.06
N THR A 103 -23.30 -16.77 5.18
CA THR A 103 -22.77 -18.10 4.85
C THR A 103 -22.19 -18.74 6.11
N PRO A 104 -22.44 -20.04 6.36
CA PRO A 104 -21.81 -20.78 7.45
C PRO A 104 -20.28 -20.64 7.41
N ARG A 105 -19.65 -20.60 8.58
CA ARG A 105 -18.19 -20.63 8.67
C ARG A 105 -17.66 -21.98 8.16
N PRO A 106 -16.46 -22.02 7.55
CA PRO A 106 -15.85 -23.29 7.17
C PRO A 106 -15.61 -24.15 8.41
N ALA A 107 -15.91 -25.44 8.32
CA ALA A 107 -15.77 -26.39 9.43
C ALA A 107 -14.32 -26.88 9.60
N ASP A 108 -13.55 -26.86 8.51
CA ASP A 108 -12.18 -27.34 8.42
C ASP A 108 -11.37 -26.51 7.41
N GLU A 109 -10.06 -26.73 7.41
CA GLU A 109 -9.11 -26.05 6.54
C GLU A 109 -9.39 -26.30 5.04
N ALA A 110 -9.82 -27.51 4.69
CA ALA A 110 -10.13 -27.87 3.30
C ALA A 110 -11.34 -27.07 2.77
N SER A 111 -12.36 -26.90 3.61
CA SER A 111 -13.54 -26.09 3.32
C SER A 111 -13.18 -24.60 3.21
N GLU A 112 -12.29 -24.12 4.09
CA GLU A 112 -11.79 -22.74 4.04
C GLU A 112 -11.03 -22.47 2.73
N LEU A 113 -10.10 -23.36 2.36
CA LEU A 113 -9.36 -23.28 1.10
C LEU A 113 -10.29 -23.34 -0.11
N ALA A 114 -11.29 -24.23 -0.10
CA ALA A 114 -12.28 -24.33 -1.18
C ALA A 114 -13.09 -23.03 -1.35
N MET A 115 -13.43 -22.35 -0.25
CA MET A 115 -14.10 -21.04 -0.31
C MET A 115 -13.20 -19.96 -0.91
N ILE A 116 -11.92 -19.94 -0.54
CA ILE A 116 -10.92 -19.02 -1.12
C ILE A 116 -10.79 -19.29 -2.61
N GLN A 117 -10.55 -20.54 -3.02
CA GLN A 117 -10.34 -20.92 -4.42
C GLN A 117 -11.56 -20.59 -5.29
N LYS A 118 -12.78 -20.78 -4.76
CA LYS A 118 -14.02 -20.38 -5.46
C LYS A 118 -14.05 -18.90 -5.83
N ARG A 119 -13.46 -18.03 -5.01
CA ARG A 119 -13.36 -16.58 -5.26
C ARG A 119 -12.18 -16.23 -6.16
N VAL A 120 -11.04 -16.91 -6.00
CA VAL A 120 -9.90 -16.81 -6.92
C VAL A 120 -10.33 -17.14 -8.35
N ASN A 121 -11.14 -18.19 -8.54
CA ASN A 121 -11.71 -18.54 -9.85
C ASN A 121 -12.64 -17.48 -10.45
N ARG A 122 -13.04 -16.47 -9.66
CA ARG A 122 -13.82 -15.31 -10.10
C ARG A 122 -12.96 -14.03 -10.16
N GLN A 123 -11.64 -14.17 -10.08
CA GLN A 123 -10.68 -13.07 -10.10
C GLN A 123 -10.94 -12.02 -9.01
N ASP A 124 -11.36 -12.47 -7.83
CA ASP A 124 -11.49 -11.62 -6.64
C ASP A 124 -10.07 -11.29 -6.12
N PRO A 125 -9.60 -10.03 -6.22
CA PRO A 125 -8.22 -9.68 -5.90
C PRO A 125 -7.88 -9.94 -4.43
N GLU A 126 -8.80 -9.68 -3.50
CA GLU A 126 -8.58 -9.97 -2.08
C GLU A 126 -8.48 -11.48 -1.84
N ALA A 127 -9.27 -12.31 -2.54
CA ALA A 127 -9.13 -13.75 -2.44
C ALA A 127 -7.78 -14.26 -2.96
N ILE A 128 -7.29 -13.69 -4.06
CA ILE A 128 -5.98 -14.03 -4.63
C ILE A 128 -4.87 -13.67 -3.64
N VAL A 129 -4.94 -12.48 -3.01
CA VAL A 129 -4.02 -12.11 -1.92
C VAL A 129 -4.08 -13.09 -0.76
N GLN A 130 -5.29 -13.47 -0.32
CA GLN A 130 -5.48 -14.42 0.76
C GLN A 130 -4.89 -15.80 0.43
N LEU A 131 -5.06 -16.29 -0.81
CA LEU A 131 -4.43 -17.52 -1.26
C LEU A 131 -2.89 -17.40 -1.27
N GLY A 132 -2.36 -16.26 -1.71
CA GLY A 132 -0.93 -15.96 -1.64
C GLY A 132 -0.40 -16.07 -0.21
N PHE A 133 -1.11 -15.54 0.80
CA PHE A 133 -0.72 -15.73 2.21
C PHE A 133 -0.73 -17.20 2.63
N GLN A 134 -1.69 -18.01 2.17
CA GLN A 134 -1.72 -19.43 2.55
C GLN A 134 -0.52 -20.19 2.01
N TYR A 135 -0.10 -19.92 0.77
CA TYR A 135 1.14 -20.45 0.21
C TYR A 135 2.39 -19.91 0.91
N TYR A 136 2.44 -18.61 1.20
CA TYR A 136 3.59 -17.98 1.86
C TYR A 136 3.86 -18.57 3.26
N TYR A 137 2.81 -18.86 4.03
CA TYR A 137 2.94 -19.43 5.37
C TYR A 137 2.83 -20.97 5.43
N GLY A 138 2.43 -21.64 4.34
CA GLY A 138 2.15 -23.08 4.34
C GLY A 138 0.97 -23.46 5.24
N LYS A 139 -0.17 -22.80 5.05
CA LYS A 139 -1.41 -22.98 5.85
C LYS A 139 -2.51 -23.67 5.04
N LEU A 140 -3.57 -24.09 5.72
CA LEU A 140 -4.72 -24.79 5.12
C LEU A 140 -4.35 -26.08 4.36
N GLY A 141 -3.39 -26.84 4.90
CA GLY A 141 -2.85 -28.04 4.25
C GLY A 141 -1.98 -27.77 3.01
N LEU A 142 -1.64 -26.52 2.68
CA LEU A 142 -0.73 -26.19 1.59
C LEU A 142 0.72 -26.24 2.07
N ALA A 143 1.61 -26.75 1.21
CA ALA A 143 3.05 -26.60 1.42
C ALA A 143 3.45 -25.13 1.27
N LYS A 144 4.43 -24.69 2.07
CA LYS A 144 5.00 -23.36 1.94
C LYS A 144 5.65 -23.18 0.55
N ASP A 145 5.21 -22.17 -0.19
CA ASP A 145 5.70 -21.84 -1.53
C ASP A 145 5.67 -20.31 -1.72
N VAL A 146 6.81 -19.66 -1.46
CA VAL A 146 6.92 -18.20 -1.55
C VAL A 146 6.91 -17.69 -3.00
N PRO A 147 7.61 -18.33 -3.97
CA PRO A 147 7.47 -17.96 -5.39
C PRO A 147 6.01 -17.97 -5.86
N ARG A 148 5.24 -18.99 -5.50
CA ARG A 148 3.81 -19.05 -5.83
C ARG A 148 3.01 -17.92 -5.19
N ALA A 149 3.33 -17.54 -3.96
CA ALA A 149 2.70 -16.40 -3.30
C ALA A 149 2.98 -15.07 -4.04
N ILE A 150 4.22 -14.86 -4.50
CA ILE A 150 4.61 -13.67 -5.26
C ILE A 150 3.85 -13.61 -6.61
N GLU A 151 3.69 -14.74 -7.30
CA GLU A 151 2.89 -14.80 -8.53
C GLU A 151 1.44 -14.36 -8.29
N LEU A 152 0.81 -14.91 -7.24
CA LEU A 152 -0.56 -14.56 -6.88
C LEU A 152 -0.68 -13.09 -6.48
N TRP A 153 0.26 -12.56 -5.70
CA TRP A 153 0.26 -11.12 -5.37
C TRP A 153 0.50 -10.25 -6.60
N THR A 154 1.29 -10.70 -7.57
CA THR A 154 1.45 -9.99 -8.84
C THR A 154 0.13 -9.93 -9.60
N GLU A 155 -0.58 -11.05 -9.73
CA GLU A 155 -1.91 -11.10 -10.35
C GLU A 155 -2.91 -10.20 -9.62
N ALA A 156 -2.96 -10.25 -8.29
CA ALA A 156 -3.86 -9.41 -7.51
C ALA A 156 -3.53 -7.91 -7.62
N ALA A 157 -2.24 -7.55 -7.73
CA ALA A 157 -1.81 -6.17 -7.96
C ALA A 157 -2.24 -5.66 -9.34
N GLU A 158 -2.15 -6.49 -10.37
CA GLU A 158 -2.67 -6.19 -11.72
C GLU A 158 -4.19 -5.97 -11.72
N LEU A 159 -4.91 -6.67 -10.85
CA LEU A 159 -6.34 -6.46 -10.58
C LEU A 159 -6.63 -5.25 -9.66
N GLY A 160 -5.59 -4.53 -9.22
CA GLY A 160 -5.70 -3.28 -8.47
C GLY A 160 -5.68 -3.42 -6.94
N SER A 161 -5.32 -4.58 -6.40
CA SER A 161 -5.22 -4.80 -4.95
C SER A 161 -4.09 -3.98 -4.32
N LEU A 162 -4.44 -3.11 -3.36
CA LEU A 162 -3.42 -2.35 -2.62
C LEU A 162 -2.64 -3.24 -1.64
N ASP A 163 -3.32 -4.19 -0.99
CA ASP A 163 -2.67 -5.18 -0.12
C ASP A 163 -1.62 -5.98 -0.90
N ALA A 164 -1.90 -6.35 -2.15
CA ALA A 164 -0.94 -7.07 -2.99
C ALA A 164 0.28 -6.21 -3.32
N HIS A 165 0.07 -4.94 -3.71
CA HIS A 165 1.17 -3.99 -3.90
C HIS A 165 1.99 -3.82 -2.61
N TYR A 166 1.35 -3.70 -1.44
CA TYR A 166 2.04 -3.63 -0.17
C TYR A 166 2.93 -4.87 0.07
N GLN A 167 2.39 -6.07 -0.14
CA GLN A 167 3.16 -7.32 0.05
C GLN A 167 4.32 -7.46 -0.93
N LEU A 168 4.10 -7.17 -2.21
CA LEU A 168 5.19 -7.15 -3.21
C LEU A 168 6.27 -6.13 -2.84
N GLY A 169 5.86 -4.98 -2.30
CA GLY A 169 6.76 -3.96 -1.79
C GLY A 169 7.69 -4.52 -0.71
N VAL A 170 7.11 -5.17 0.30
CA VAL A 170 7.86 -5.84 1.39
C VAL A 170 8.77 -6.94 0.83
N THR A 171 8.24 -7.82 0.00
CA THR A 171 8.99 -8.96 -0.54
C THR A 171 10.21 -8.54 -1.35
N TYR A 172 10.06 -7.60 -2.28
CA TYR A 172 11.19 -7.12 -3.07
C TYR A 172 12.16 -6.27 -2.24
N TYR A 173 11.66 -5.49 -1.27
CA TYR A 173 12.51 -4.63 -0.45
C TYR A 173 13.46 -5.43 0.47
N TYR A 174 12.99 -6.54 1.04
CA TYR A 174 13.79 -7.37 1.96
C TYR A 174 14.34 -8.66 1.33
N GLY A 175 14.00 -8.96 0.07
CA GLY A 175 14.46 -10.16 -0.62
C GLY A 175 13.88 -11.46 -0.05
N ASP A 176 12.63 -11.44 0.42
CA ASP A 176 12.01 -12.61 1.05
C ASP A 176 11.35 -13.54 0.03
N GLY A 177 12.07 -14.60 -0.35
CA GLY A 177 11.67 -15.54 -1.40
C GLY A 177 11.72 -14.98 -2.83
N ALA A 178 12.22 -13.75 -2.97
CA ALA A 178 12.66 -13.15 -4.22
C ALA A 178 14.07 -12.59 -4.05
N ARG A 179 14.78 -12.33 -5.15
CA ARG A 179 16.01 -11.52 -5.07
C ARG A 179 15.65 -10.11 -4.59
N GLU A 180 16.41 -9.59 -3.64
CA GLU A 180 16.26 -8.21 -3.16
C GLU A 180 16.36 -7.21 -4.33
N ASP A 181 15.38 -6.33 -4.40
CA ASP A 181 15.25 -5.23 -5.36
C ASP A 181 14.44 -4.11 -4.70
N LYS A 182 15.13 -3.32 -3.86
CA LYS A 182 14.51 -2.19 -3.13
C LYS A 182 13.82 -1.18 -4.05
N PRO A 183 14.40 -0.73 -5.19
CA PRO A 183 13.70 0.17 -6.10
C PRO A 183 12.37 -0.40 -6.62
N ARG A 184 12.31 -1.71 -6.90
CA ARG A 184 11.06 -2.36 -7.28
C ARG A 184 10.08 -2.41 -6.12
N GLY A 185 10.53 -2.75 -4.92
CA GLY A 185 9.69 -2.76 -3.72
C GLY A 185 9.06 -1.38 -3.44
N VAL A 186 9.88 -0.33 -3.44
CA VAL A 186 9.47 1.07 -3.28
C VAL A 186 8.44 1.46 -4.34
N ARG A 187 8.61 1.05 -5.60
CA ARG A 187 7.63 1.32 -6.66
C ARG A 187 6.25 0.72 -6.35
N HIS A 188 6.19 -0.51 -5.85
CA HIS A 188 4.91 -1.10 -5.44
C HIS A 188 4.28 -0.32 -4.28
N TRP A 189 5.06 0.09 -3.28
CA TRP A 189 4.56 0.93 -2.19
C TRP A 189 4.07 2.30 -2.67
N GLN A 190 4.77 2.94 -3.60
CA GLN A 190 4.33 4.20 -4.20
C GLN A 190 2.96 4.06 -4.89
N LEU A 191 2.76 3.01 -5.67
CA LEU A 191 1.48 2.72 -6.33
C LEU A 191 0.32 2.53 -5.34
N ALA A 192 0.56 1.81 -4.24
CA ALA A 192 -0.46 1.61 -3.20
C ALA A 192 -0.71 2.88 -2.39
N ALA A 193 0.37 3.58 -2.00
CA ALA A 193 0.32 4.80 -1.21
C ALA A 193 -0.49 5.90 -1.94
N MET A 194 -0.29 6.09 -3.25
CA MET A 194 -1.08 7.02 -4.07
C MET A 194 -2.59 6.76 -4.00
N LYS A 195 -2.99 5.50 -3.81
CA LYS A 195 -4.40 5.09 -3.72
C LYS A 195 -4.91 5.04 -2.27
N GLY A 196 -4.13 5.56 -1.33
CA GLY A 196 -4.52 5.68 0.08
C GLY A 196 -4.21 4.47 0.94
N ASP A 197 -3.27 3.61 0.52
CA ASP A 197 -2.75 2.58 1.42
C ASP A 197 -1.83 3.19 2.48
N VAL A 198 -2.23 3.01 3.73
CA VAL A 198 -1.59 3.66 4.88
C VAL A 198 -0.27 2.98 5.24
N LYS A 199 -0.20 1.65 5.12
CA LYS A 199 1.01 0.89 5.43
C LYS A 199 2.11 1.22 4.42
N SER A 200 1.82 1.14 3.14
CA SER A 200 2.77 1.51 2.08
C SER A 200 3.28 2.94 2.25
N ARG A 201 2.41 3.88 2.63
CA ARG A 201 2.80 5.26 2.95
C ARG A 201 3.81 5.34 4.10
N SER A 202 3.57 4.63 5.19
CA SER A 202 4.47 4.55 6.35
C SER A 202 5.82 3.94 5.97
N PHE A 203 5.83 2.87 5.15
CA PHE A 203 7.05 2.23 4.66
C PHE A 203 7.88 3.13 3.73
N LEU A 204 7.24 3.97 2.92
CA LEU A 204 7.97 5.00 2.16
C LEU A 204 8.67 5.99 3.08
N GLY A 205 8.04 6.41 4.18
CA GLY A 205 8.68 7.25 5.19
C GLY A 205 9.91 6.58 5.80
N THR A 206 9.81 5.29 6.11
CA THR A 206 10.93 4.50 6.63
C THR A 206 12.07 4.34 5.61
N ASP A 207 11.77 4.09 4.34
CA ASP A 207 12.79 4.01 3.28
C ASP A 207 13.51 5.35 3.09
N GLU A 208 12.78 6.47 3.07
CA GLU A 208 13.37 7.81 2.98
C GLU A 208 14.23 8.15 4.21
N PHE A 209 13.80 7.73 5.40
CA PHE A 209 14.60 7.85 6.61
C PHE A 209 15.91 7.05 6.52
N ILE A 210 15.85 5.81 6.03
CA ILE A 210 17.04 4.96 5.83
C ILE A 210 18.02 5.59 4.83
N LYS A 211 17.52 6.29 3.81
CA LYS A 211 18.33 7.06 2.86
C LYS A 211 18.90 8.37 3.44
N GLY A 212 18.48 8.77 4.64
CA GLY A 212 18.87 10.01 5.30
C GLY A 212 17.99 11.23 4.94
N ASN A 213 16.91 11.03 4.19
CA ASN A 213 16.00 12.08 3.76
C ASN A 213 14.93 12.36 4.82
N CYS A 214 15.37 12.86 5.99
CA CYS A 214 14.53 13.04 7.18
C CYS A 214 13.29 13.91 6.94
N GLU A 215 13.41 14.98 6.14
CA GLU A 215 12.29 15.87 5.84
C GLU A 215 11.18 15.14 5.06
N LEU A 216 11.56 14.38 4.03
CA LEU A 216 10.62 13.61 3.22
C LEU A 216 10.02 12.44 4.01
N ALA A 217 10.80 11.81 4.88
CA ALA A 217 10.31 10.78 5.80
C ALA A 217 9.19 11.32 6.69
N VAL A 218 9.38 12.50 7.30
CA VAL A 218 8.38 13.17 8.13
C VAL A 218 7.12 13.51 7.32
N GLN A 219 7.26 13.94 6.06
CA GLN A 219 6.11 14.21 5.19
C GLN A 219 5.28 12.94 4.93
N HIS A 220 5.93 11.82 4.60
CA HIS A 220 5.25 10.54 4.42
C HIS A 220 4.54 10.09 5.69
N TRP A 221 5.23 10.12 6.83
CA TRP A 221 4.63 9.74 8.11
C TRP A 221 3.51 10.68 8.54
N LEU A 222 3.58 11.97 8.22
CA LEU A 222 2.52 12.93 8.54
C LEU A 222 1.22 12.57 7.81
N ILE A 223 1.33 12.16 6.54
CA ILE A 223 0.19 11.71 5.74
C ILE A 223 -0.40 10.42 6.32
N SER A 224 0.42 9.41 6.66
CA SER A 224 -0.09 8.17 7.26
C SER A 224 -0.64 8.34 8.67
N ALA A 225 -0.03 9.20 9.50
CA ALA A 225 -0.56 9.55 10.82
C ALA A 225 -1.95 10.19 10.71
N LYS A 226 -2.14 11.12 9.76
CA LYS A 226 -3.46 11.69 9.42
C LYS A 226 -4.48 10.66 8.90
N MET A 227 -4.04 9.46 8.49
CA MET A 227 -4.90 8.34 8.12
C MET A 227 -5.12 7.33 9.27
N GLY A 228 -4.60 7.64 10.47
CA GLY A 228 -4.79 6.85 11.68
C GLY A 228 -3.68 5.82 11.96
N ASP A 229 -2.49 5.97 11.38
CA ASP A 229 -1.33 5.11 11.68
C ASP A 229 -0.57 5.59 12.92
N GLU A 230 -0.66 4.84 14.00
CA GLU A 230 0.00 5.16 15.27
C GLU A 230 1.53 5.03 15.18
N ASP A 231 2.03 4.07 14.40
CA ASP A 231 3.47 3.87 14.21
C ASP A 231 4.10 5.10 13.54
N SER A 232 3.48 5.64 12.50
CA SER A 232 3.90 6.91 11.87
C SER A 232 3.91 8.09 12.84
N LEU A 233 2.89 8.21 13.70
CA LEU A 233 2.87 9.25 14.74
C LEU A 233 4.06 9.10 15.70
N ASN A 234 4.38 7.87 16.11
CA ASN A 234 5.52 7.57 16.96
C ASN A 234 6.86 7.83 16.26
N TYR A 235 6.97 7.56 14.95
CA TYR A 235 8.16 7.94 14.19
C TYR A 235 8.37 9.45 14.16
N ILE A 236 7.32 10.24 13.90
CA ILE A 236 7.41 11.72 13.93
C ILE A 236 7.78 12.21 15.32
N LYS A 237 7.24 11.60 16.38
CA LYS A 237 7.63 11.91 17.76
C LYS A 237 9.12 11.69 17.98
N ASN A 238 9.68 10.59 17.51
CA ASN A 238 11.12 10.32 17.60
C ASN A 238 11.92 11.35 16.81
N MET A 239 11.52 11.66 15.57
CA MET A 239 12.16 12.69 14.76
C MET A 239 12.14 14.07 15.43
N PHE A 240 11.07 14.39 16.16
CA PHE A 240 10.98 15.64 16.93
C PHE A 240 11.95 15.65 18.12
N MET A 241 12.07 14.53 18.85
CA MET A 241 13.02 14.40 19.95
C MET A 241 14.47 14.51 19.48
N ASP A 242 14.76 14.00 18.29
CA ASP A 242 16.09 14.04 17.68
C ASP A 242 16.39 15.39 16.98
N GLY A 243 15.43 16.32 16.94
CA GLY A 243 15.58 17.65 16.35
C GLY A 243 15.44 17.69 14.82
N HIS A 244 15.03 16.59 14.20
CA HIS A 244 14.79 16.49 12.75
C HIS A 244 13.37 16.89 12.33
N ALA A 245 12.40 16.91 13.25
CA ALA A 245 11.05 17.43 13.02
C ALA A 245 10.77 18.65 13.88
N THR A 246 9.95 19.56 13.36
CA THR A 246 9.52 20.76 14.09
C THR A 246 8.39 20.46 15.06
N LYS A 247 8.24 21.31 16.09
CA LYS A 247 7.08 21.27 17.00
C LYS A 247 5.76 21.38 16.23
N GLY A 248 5.73 22.17 15.15
CA GLY A 248 4.56 22.35 14.30
C GLY A 248 4.15 21.03 13.62
N GLN A 249 5.10 20.34 12.99
CA GLN A 249 4.85 19.04 12.33
C GLN A 249 4.36 17.98 13.31
N TYR A 250 4.96 17.89 14.50
CA TYR A 250 4.50 16.93 15.50
C TYR A 250 3.09 17.27 16.03
N ALA A 251 2.80 18.55 16.28
CA ALA A 251 1.46 18.96 16.66
C ALA A 251 0.44 18.64 15.56
N GLU A 252 0.76 18.93 14.30
CA GLU A 252 -0.09 18.62 13.15
C GLU A 252 -0.36 17.11 13.02
N ALA A 253 0.65 16.26 13.22
CA ALA A 253 0.50 14.82 13.23
C ALA A 253 -0.44 14.34 14.35
N LEU A 254 -0.32 14.91 15.55
CA LEU A 254 -1.19 14.58 16.69
C LEU A 254 -2.65 14.96 16.41
N TRP A 255 -2.90 16.16 15.88
CA TRP A 255 -4.25 16.61 15.53
C TRP A 255 -4.86 15.71 14.45
N GLY A 256 -4.12 15.47 13.36
CA GLY A 256 -4.59 14.63 12.27
C GLY A 256 -4.86 13.18 12.67
N TYR A 257 -3.99 12.60 13.50
CA TYR A 257 -4.23 11.28 14.08
C TYR A 257 -5.46 11.26 14.98
N GLY A 258 -5.64 12.30 15.81
CA GLY A 258 -6.83 12.48 16.64
C GLY A 258 -8.12 12.48 15.83
N ASP A 259 -8.18 13.28 14.76
CA ASP A 259 -9.33 13.36 13.86
C ASP A 259 -9.63 11.98 13.24
N ALA A 260 -8.60 11.28 12.74
CA ALA A 260 -8.77 9.93 12.20
C ALA A 260 -9.30 8.94 13.25
N VAL A 261 -8.81 9.00 14.49
CA VAL A 261 -9.29 8.14 15.59
C VAL A 261 -10.75 8.43 15.92
N GLU A 262 -11.17 9.71 15.92
CA GLU A 262 -12.57 10.08 16.13
C GLU A 262 -13.48 9.52 15.04
N GLU A 263 -13.08 9.59 13.77
CA GLU A 263 -13.83 9.01 12.64
C GLU A 263 -13.96 7.48 12.73
N MET A 264 -13.00 6.82 13.39
CA MET A 264 -12.99 5.37 13.59
C MET A 264 -13.79 4.93 14.83
N LYS A 265 -14.32 5.84 15.64
CA LYS A 265 -15.09 5.48 16.84
C LYS A 265 -16.38 4.75 16.51
N SER A 266 -16.66 3.71 17.29
CA SER A 266 -17.87 2.92 17.15
C SER A 266 -18.26 2.36 18.50
N HIS A 267 -19.49 2.60 18.92
CA HIS A 267 -20.04 2.05 20.16
C HIS A 267 -19.82 0.54 20.29
N GLN A 268 -20.06 -0.21 19.20
CA GLN A 268 -19.87 -1.66 19.19
C GLN A 268 -18.41 -2.07 19.33
N ARG A 269 -17.46 -1.28 18.83
CA ARG A 269 -16.02 -1.54 19.01
C ARG A 269 -15.58 -1.24 20.44
N ASP A 270 -16.07 -0.16 21.03
CA ASP A 270 -15.82 0.17 22.44
C ASP A 270 -16.37 -0.89 23.38
N GLU A 271 -17.58 -1.40 23.07
CA GLU A 271 -18.18 -2.52 23.79
C GLU A 271 -17.36 -3.81 23.63
N ALA A 272 -16.93 -4.15 22.42
CA ALA A 272 -16.05 -5.30 22.19
C ALA A 272 -14.75 -5.20 23.00
N LYS A 273 -14.12 -4.02 23.01
CA LYS A 273 -12.92 -3.78 23.81
C LYS A 273 -13.16 -3.95 25.31
N ARG A 274 -14.29 -3.44 25.84
CA ARG A 274 -14.66 -3.62 27.26
C ARG A 274 -14.87 -5.08 27.65
N LEU A 275 -15.33 -5.90 26.71
CA LEU A 275 -15.59 -7.33 26.93
C LEU A 275 -14.38 -8.23 26.61
N GLY A 276 -13.24 -7.66 26.21
CA GLY A 276 -12.03 -8.41 25.84
C GLY A 276 -12.20 -9.27 24.59
N ALA A 277 -13.04 -8.84 23.65
CA ALA A 277 -13.41 -9.57 22.43
C ALA A 277 -12.53 -9.25 21.22
#